data_AF-A0A9P0E3S7-F1
#
_entry.id   AF-A0A9P0E3S7-F1
#
_cell.length_a   1.000
_cell.length_b   1.000
_cell.length_c   1.000
_cell.angle_alpha   90.00
_cell.angle_beta   90.00
_cell.angle_gamma   90.00
#
_symmetry.space_group_name_H-M   'P 1'
#
loop_
_entity.id
_entity.type
_entity.pdbx_description
1 polymer ?
#
loop_
_entity_poly.entity_id
_entity_poly.type
_entity_poly.pdbx_seq_one_letter_code
_entity_poly.pdbx_strand_id
1 'polypeptide(L)'
;MMPDFISAFLFSLETQYTTGYGTRAPTTECPEAIFLLSVQSIFGVLLQSVMVGAVFAKLARPKNRGHAISYRDSIFLLWPVTVVHKIDISSPLFELSPLDLMKSDIEIVVSLVCTAETTGQQTEVRCSYTPCDILWGHRFRTILESDSSGFVVDYSKFDETESLDMPLCSAKQLELNIKPNSDGNTNETCLSEK
;
A
#
# COMPACT_ATOMS: atom_id res chain seq x y z
N MET A 1 -53.30 21.19 20.45
CA MET A 1 -52.66 22.40 19.89
C MET A 1 -51.22 22.40 20.40
N MET A 2 -50.22 22.27 19.53
CA MET A 2 -48.80 22.42 19.92
C MET A 2 -48.54 23.92 20.13
N PRO A 3 -48.30 24.42 21.36
CA PRO A 3 -48.32 25.85 21.62
C PRO A 3 -47.02 26.56 21.19
N ASP A 4 -45.90 25.82 21.08
CA ASP A 4 -44.57 26.40 20.87
C ASP A 4 -43.79 25.74 19.73
N PHE A 5 -42.99 26.53 19.00
CA PHE A 5 -42.09 26.06 17.93
C PHE A 5 -41.19 24.88 18.39
N ILE A 6 -40.71 24.93 19.63
CA ILE A 6 -39.85 23.90 20.21
C ILE A 6 -40.59 22.55 20.26
N SER A 7 -41.88 22.55 20.58
CA SER A 7 -42.67 21.31 20.64
C SER A 7 -42.87 20.67 19.26
N ALA A 8 -43.04 21.49 18.21
CA ALA A 8 -43.14 21.04 16.83
C ALA A 8 -41.78 20.53 16.31
N PHE A 9 -40.68 21.22 16.65
CA PHE A 9 -39.32 20.79 16.31
C PHE A 9 -38.96 19.44 16.97
N LEU A 10 -39.27 19.27 18.25
CA LEU A 10 -39.05 18.01 18.96
C LEU A 10 -39.89 16.88 18.38
N PHE A 11 -41.17 17.11 18.08
CA PHE A 11 -42.02 16.11 17.41
C PHE A 11 -41.46 15.72 16.02
N SER A 12 -40.94 16.68 15.27
CA SER A 12 -40.29 16.46 13.98
C SER A 12 -39.04 15.58 14.11
N LEU A 13 -38.17 15.84 15.09
CA LEU A 13 -37.01 15.00 15.38
C LEU A 13 -37.39 13.59 15.85
N GLU A 14 -38.36 13.48 16.77
CA GLU A 14 -38.84 12.19 17.29
C GLU A 14 -39.41 11.31 16.17
N THR A 15 -40.08 11.91 15.19
CA THR A 15 -40.62 11.21 14.03
C THR A 15 -39.50 10.83 13.05
N GLN A 16 -38.57 11.74 12.76
CA GLN A 16 -37.48 11.48 11.81
C GLN A 16 -36.50 10.40 12.29
N TYR A 17 -36.16 10.41 13.58
CA TYR A 17 -35.31 9.39 14.22
C TYR A 17 -36.09 8.19 14.75
N THR A 18 -37.39 8.10 14.44
CA THR A 18 -38.31 7.03 14.84
C THR A 18 -38.22 6.64 16.32
N THR A 19 -38.01 7.63 17.19
CA THR A 19 -37.90 7.41 18.65
C THR A 19 -39.27 7.29 19.29
N GLY A 20 -40.21 8.17 18.91
CA GLY A 20 -41.63 8.08 19.27
C GLY A 20 -41.91 7.96 20.78
N TYR A 21 -41.53 8.95 21.59
CA TYR A 21 -41.77 8.94 23.05
C TYR A 21 -43.26 8.89 23.45
N GLY A 22 -44.19 9.03 22.50
CA GLY A 22 -45.64 8.85 22.72
C GLY A 22 -46.34 10.02 23.41
N THR A 23 -45.60 11.05 23.82
CA THR A 23 -46.17 12.27 24.45
C THR A 23 -46.83 13.21 23.44
N ARG A 24 -46.47 13.11 22.15
CA ARG A 24 -47.00 13.91 21.04
C ARG A 24 -47.33 12.97 19.88
N ALA A 25 -48.55 13.06 19.35
CA ALA A 25 -49.02 12.19 18.28
C ALA A 25 -49.90 12.97 17.29
N PRO A 26 -49.86 12.62 15.99
CA PRO A 26 -50.76 13.20 14.99
C PRO A 26 -52.19 12.70 15.23
N THR A 27 -53.15 13.62 15.25
CA THR A 27 -54.59 13.33 15.38
C THR A 27 -55.26 13.29 14.01
N THR A 28 -56.32 12.49 13.84
CA THR A 28 -57.08 12.34 12.58
C THR A 28 -57.85 13.59 12.15
N GLU A 29 -57.94 14.59 13.02
CA GLU A 29 -58.63 15.87 12.78
C GLU A 29 -57.98 16.73 11.68
N CYS A 30 -56.71 16.47 11.32
CA CYS A 30 -55.94 17.32 10.40
C CYS A 30 -55.20 16.47 9.34
N PRO A 31 -55.82 16.20 8.17
CA PRO A 31 -55.20 15.38 7.12
C PRO A 31 -53.94 16.02 6.53
N GLU A 32 -53.86 17.35 6.50
CA GLU A 32 -52.68 18.10 6.04
C GLU A 32 -51.43 17.79 6.85
N ALA A 33 -51.57 17.60 8.17
CA ALA A 33 -50.44 17.26 9.05
C ALA A 33 -49.91 15.84 8.77
N ILE A 34 -50.80 14.90 8.44
CA ILE A 34 -50.44 13.53 8.08
C ILE A 34 -49.66 13.52 6.75
N PHE A 35 -50.12 14.31 5.78
CA PHE A 35 -49.42 14.45 4.49
C PHE A 35 -48.03 15.07 4.67
N LEU A 36 -47.89 16.17 5.42
CA LEU A 36 -46.60 16.78 5.73
C LEU A 36 -45.65 15.81 6.44
N LEU A 37 -46.14 15.05 7.42
CA LEU A 37 -45.34 14.06 8.14
C LEU A 37 -44.86 12.93 7.22
N SER A 38 -45.72 12.50 6.29
CA SER A 38 -45.40 11.46 5.32
C SER A 38 -44.31 11.93 4.35
N VAL A 39 -44.46 13.14 3.81
CA VAL A 39 -43.47 13.77 2.93
C VAL A 39 -42.16 13.97 3.68
N GLN A 40 -42.19 14.55 4.87
CA GLN A 40 -41.01 14.74 5.72
C GLN A 40 -40.27 13.42 5.98
N SER A 41 -41.00 12.34 6.26
CA SER A 41 -40.40 11.02 6.52
C SER A 41 -39.69 10.46 5.28
N ILE A 42 -40.30 10.60 4.10
CA ILE A 42 -39.70 10.16 2.83
C ILE A 42 -38.39 10.92 2.56
N PHE A 43 -38.41 12.25 2.66
CA PHE A 43 -37.21 13.07 2.47
C PHE A 43 -36.14 12.80 3.52
N GLY A 44 -36.53 12.59 4.77
CA GLY A 44 -35.61 12.26 5.87
C GLY A 44 -34.85 10.96 5.63
N VAL A 45 -35.55 9.89 5.24
CA VAL A 45 -34.93 8.58 4.96
C VAL A 45 -34.02 8.64 3.73
N LEU A 46 -34.40 9.38 2.68
CA LEU A 46 -33.56 9.56 1.49
C LEU A 46 -32.24 10.26 1.83
N LEU A 47 -32.29 11.36 2.58
CA LEU A 47 -31.09 12.10 2.99
C LEU A 47 -30.20 11.25 3.91
N GLN A 48 -30.79 10.52 4.85
CA GLN A 48 -30.04 9.61 5.73
C GLN A 48 -29.33 8.50 4.94
N SER A 49 -30.01 7.88 3.97
CA SER A 49 -29.43 6.85 3.10
C SER A 49 -28.24 7.38 2.29
N VAL A 50 -28.36 8.58 1.72
CA VAL A 50 -27.26 9.23 0.99
C VAL A 50 -26.08 9.52 1.92
N MET A 51 -26.32 10.03 3.13
CA MET A 51 -25.25 10.34 4.08
C MET A 51 -24.50 9.07 4.51
N VAL A 52 -25.22 8.02 4.89
CA VAL A 52 -24.62 6.73 5.28
C VAL A 52 -23.85 6.11 4.11
N GLY A 53 -24.42 6.14 2.90
CA GLY A 53 -23.76 5.66 1.69
C GLY A 53 -22.47 6.42 1.35
N ALA A 54 -22.47 7.75 1.50
CA ALA A 54 -21.29 8.58 1.26
C ALA A 54 -20.19 8.33 2.31
N VAL A 55 -20.56 8.19 3.58
CA VAL A 55 -19.62 7.83 4.65
C VAL A 55 -19.01 6.45 4.40
N PHE A 56 -19.83 5.45 4.09
CA PHE A 56 -19.35 4.10 3.77
C PHE A 56 -18.45 4.11 2.52
N ALA A 57 -18.83 4.80 1.45
CA ALA A 57 -18.03 4.91 0.24
C ALA A 57 -16.67 5.60 0.50
N LYS A 58 -16.62 6.59 1.41
CA LYS A 58 -15.37 7.26 1.78
C LYS A 58 -14.47 6.34 2.62
N LEU A 59 -15.05 5.51 3.49
CA LEU A 59 -14.31 4.48 4.24
C LEU A 59 -13.86 3.32 3.35
N ALA A 60 -14.63 3.00 2.30
CA ALA A 60 -14.35 1.90 1.39
C ALA A 60 -13.29 2.24 0.32
N ARG A 61 -12.97 3.53 0.10
CA ARG A 61 -11.97 3.94 -0.90
C ARG A 61 -10.55 3.82 -0.33
N PRO A 62 -9.71 2.91 -0.85
CA PRO A 62 -8.29 2.90 -0.52
C PRO A 62 -7.63 4.17 -1.08
N LYS A 63 -6.84 4.84 -0.25
CA LYS A 63 -6.24 6.14 -0.54
C LYS A 63 -4.91 5.97 -1.30
N ASN A 64 -4.82 6.68 -2.43
CA ASN A 64 -3.66 6.96 -3.31
C ASN A 64 -3.44 6.05 -4.53
N ARG A 65 -3.40 6.66 -5.71
CA ARG A 65 -2.91 6.09 -6.98
C ARG A 65 -1.74 6.96 -7.45
N GLY A 66 -0.53 6.60 -7.08
CA GLY A 66 0.68 7.14 -7.70
C GLY A 66 0.94 6.42 -9.03
N HIS A 67 1.38 7.15 -10.04
CA HIS A 67 1.90 6.57 -11.28
C HIS A 67 3.20 5.83 -10.96
N ALA A 68 3.16 4.50 -10.95
CA ALA A 68 4.32 3.64 -10.80
C ALA A 68 4.30 2.58 -11.91
N ILE A 69 5.46 2.27 -12.46
CA ILE A 69 5.64 1.16 -13.39
C ILE A 69 5.47 -0.12 -12.55
N SER A 70 4.38 -0.84 -12.81
CA SER A 70 3.99 -2.01 -12.02
C SER A 70 4.63 -3.27 -12.61
N TYR A 71 5.68 -3.76 -11.97
CA TYR A 71 6.12 -5.14 -12.14
C TYR A 71 5.14 -6.03 -11.36
N ARG A 72 4.37 -6.86 -12.05
CA ARG A 72 3.32 -7.71 -11.46
C ARG A 72 3.81 -9.13 -11.26
N ASP A 73 4.60 -9.34 -10.22
CA ASP A 73 4.87 -10.68 -9.73
C ASP A 73 3.96 -10.96 -8.53
N SER A 74 3.16 -12.02 -8.61
CA SER A 74 2.34 -12.48 -7.50
C SER A 74 3.25 -13.18 -6.49
N ILE A 75 3.63 -12.47 -5.44
CA ILE A 75 4.48 -12.99 -4.36
C ILE A 75 3.61 -13.60 -3.26
N PHE A 76 3.98 -14.80 -2.80
CA PHE A 76 3.37 -15.44 -1.65
C PHE A 76 4.14 -15.08 -0.37
N LEU A 77 3.57 -14.18 0.45
CA LEU A 77 4.21 -13.60 1.64
C LEU A 77 3.89 -14.37 2.93
N LEU A 78 3.91 -15.71 2.89
CA LEU A 78 3.69 -16.51 4.10
C LEU A 78 4.92 -16.51 5.04
N TRP A 79 6.11 -16.36 4.48
CA TRP A 79 7.37 -16.15 5.17
C TRP A 79 8.12 -15.00 4.50
N PRO A 80 9.17 -14.44 5.13
CA PRO A 80 9.95 -13.37 4.50
C PRO A 80 10.53 -13.81 3.16
N VAL A 81 10.32 -13.00 2.13
CA VAL A 81 10.80 -13.26 0.76
C VAL A 81 11.74 -12.14 0.34
N THR A 82 12.87 -12.50 -0.27
CA THR A 82 13.76 -11.54 -0.91
C THR A 82 13.24 -11.24 -2.32
N VAL A 83 12.91 -9.96 -2.57
CA VAL A 83 12.53 -9.48 -3.89
C VAL A 83 13.78 -9.13 -4.67
N VAL A 84 13.91 -9.65 -5.89
CA VAL A 84 15.10 -9.46 -6.72
C VAL A 84 14.72 -8.80 -8.04
N HIS A 85 15.32 -7.65 -8.32
CA HIS A 85 15.28 -7.01 -9.64
C HIS A 85 16.58 -7.35 -10.38
N LYS A 86 16.47 -8.04 -11.52
CA LYS A 86 17.65 -8.33 -12.35
C LYS A 86 18.04 -7.06 -13.11
N ILE A 87 19.28 -6.60 -12.92
CA ILE A 87 19.85 -5.49 -13.69
C ILE A 87 20.28 -6.02 -15.06
N ASP A 88 19.35 -6.03 -16.01
CA ASP A 88 19.60 -6.35 -17.41
C ASP A 88 19.74 -5.08 -18.27
N ILE A 89 19.90 -5.24 -19.59
CA ILE A 89 20.07 -4.11 -20.51
C ILE A 89 18.85 -3.17 -20.57
N SER A 90 17.68 -3.62 -20.10
CA SER A 90 16.45 -2.82 -20.02
C SER A 90 16.33 -2.06 -18.70
N SER A 91 17.13 -2.44 -17.70
CA SER A 91 17.15 -1.80 -16.39
C SER A 91 17.75 -0.39 -16.48
N PRO A 92 17.15 0.61 -15.83
CA PRO A 92 17.73 1.96 -15.74
C PRO A 92 19.05 1.97 -14.95
N LEU A 93 19.33 0.93 -14.17
CA LEU A 93 20.55 0.79 -13.39
C LEU A 93 21.70 0.12 -14.16
N PHE A 94 21.48 -0.27 -15.44
CA PHE A 94 22.44 -1.09 -16.19
C PHE A 94 23.81 -0.43 -16.39
N GLU A 95 23.84 0.88 -16.55
CA GLU A 95 25.08 1.65 -16.80
C GLU A 95 25.72 2.21 -15.53
N LEU A 96 25.10 2.06 -14.35
CA LEU A 96 25.59 2.64 -13.10
C LEU A 96 26.65 1.76 -12.44
N SER A 97 27.79 2.36 -12.10
CA SER A 97 28.81 1.77 -11.23
C SER A 97 28.52 2.07 -9.75
N PRO A 98 29.19 1.41 -8.79
CA PRO A 98 28.97 1.69 -7.36
C PRO A 98 29.34 3.12 -6.95
N LEU A 99 30.39 3.66 -7.56
CA LEU A 99 30.84 5.03 -7.31
C LEU A 99 29.87 6.05 -7.90
N ASP A 100 29.30 5.76 -9.06
CA ASP A 100 28.32 6.61 -9.71
C ASP A 100 26.97 6.54 -8.98
N LEU A 101 26.60 5.36 -8.48
CA LEU A 101 25.40 5.14 -7.67
C LEU A 101 25.39 6.06 -6.45
N MET A 102 26.49 6.10 -5.68
CA MET A 102 26.61 6.96 -4.49
C MET A 102 26.56 8.46 -4.81
N LYS A 103 26.92 8.87 -6.03
CA LYS A 103 26.88 10.28 -6.46
C LYS A 103 25.58 10.67 -7.17
N SER A 104 24.83 9.68 -7.63
CA SER A 104 23.60 9.87 -8.37
C SER A 104 22.45 10.27 -7.45
N ASP A 105 21.53 11.08 -7.96
CA ASP A 105 20.29 11.43 -7.26
C ASP A 105 19.19 10.46 -7.70
N ILE A 106 19.28 9.22 -7.21
CA ILE A 106 18.28 8.17 -7.49
C ILE A 106 17.56 7.75 -6.22
N GLU A 107 16.28 7.43 -6.35
CA GLU A 107 15.47 6.87 -5.28
C GLU A 107 14.68 5.69 -5.82
N ILE A 108 14.83 4.53 -5.18
CA ILE A 108 14.07 3.33 -5.52
C ILE A 108 12.84 3.26 -4.62
N VAL A 109 11.67 3.53 -5.19
CA VAL A 109 10.39 3.41 -4.49
C VAL A 109 9.82 2.01 -4.68
N VAL A 110 9.62 1.29 -3.59
CA VAL A 110 9.00 -0.03 -3.56
C VAL A 110 7.57 0.12 -3.05
N SER A 111 6.60 -0.42 -3.80
CA SER A 111 5.19 -0.46 -3.40
C SER A 111 4.67 -1.88 -3.43
N LEU A 112 4.09 -2.29 -2.30
CA LEU A 112 3.42 -3.57 -2.15
C LEU A 112 1.92 -3.32 -1.98
N VAL A 113 1.14 -3.84 -2.93
CA VAL A 113 -0.32 -3.83 -2.85
C VAL A 113 -0.80 -5.21 -2.44
N CYS A 114 -1.39 -5.30 -1.25
CA CYS A 114 -1.96 -6.54 -0.72
C CYS A 114 -3.47 -6.40 -0.63
N THR A 115 -4.18 -7.51 -0.82
CA THR A 115 -5.60 -7.59 -0.52
C THR A 115 -5.75 -8.23 0.86
N ALA A 116 -6.39 -7.54 1.80
CA ALA A 116 -6.66 -8.09 3.12
C ALA A 116 -7.65 -9.25 3.00
N GLU A 117 -7.29 -10.42 3.53
CA GLU A 117 -8.08 -11.66 3.39
C GLU A 117 -9.48 -11.53 4.02
N THR A 118 -9.58 -10.83 5.15
CA THR A 118 -10.82 -10.71 5.93
C THR A 118 -11.81 -9.70 5.35
N THR A 119 -11.34 -8.62 4.72
CA THR A 119 -12.19 -7.52 4.24
C THR A 119 -12.25 -7.43 2.72
N GLY A 120 -11.37 -8.13 1.99
CA GLY A 120 -11.22 -8.00 0.54
C GLY A 120 -10.74 -6.61 0.08
N GLN A 121 -10.38 -5.72 1.02
CA GLN A 121 -9.90 -4.38 0.70
C GLN A 121 -8.41 -4.41 0.33
N GLN A 122 -8.05 -3.64 -0.70
CA GLN A 122 -6.65 -3.46 -1.09
C GLN A 122 -5.98 -2.40 -0.20
N THR A 123 -4.88 -2.78 0.43
CA THR A 123 -4.00 -1.89 1.18
C THR A 123 -2.67 -1.80 0.45
N GLU A 124 -2.10 -0.60 0.39
CA GLU A 124 -0.81 -0.37 -0.24
C GLU A 124 0.19 0.12 0.81
N VAL A 125 1.35 -0.53 0.84
CA VAL A 125 2.50 -0.17 1.68
C VAL A 125 3.62 0.29 0.76
N ARG A 126 4.25 1.42 1.08
CA ARG A 126 5.35 1.99 0.31
C ARG A 126 6.57 2.20 1.20
N CYS A 127 7.74 1.92 0.66
CA CYS A 127 9.03 2.35 1.21
C CYS A 127 9.92 2.86 0.08
N SER A 128 10.96 3.60 0.42
CA SER A 128 11.95 4.06 -0.55
C SER A 128 13.37 3.87 -0.05
N TYR A 129 14.27 3.69 -1.00
CA TYR A 129 15.70 3.49 -0.77
C TYR A 129 16.48 4.55 -1.55
N THR A 130 17.24 5.34 -0.83
CA THR A 130 18.19 6.31 -1.39
C THR A 130 19.54 5.62 -1.65
N PRO A 131 20.51 6.27 -2.32
CA PRO A 131 21.81 5.65 -2.59
C PRO A 131 22.57 5.28 -1.33
N CYS A 132 22.31 5.96 -0.21
CA CYS A 132 22.89 5.65 1.10
C CYS A 132 22.32 4.35 1.71
N ASP A 133 21.12 3.95 1.33
CA ASP A 133 20.45 2.73 1.84
C ASP A 133 20.84 1.48 1.02
N ILE A 134 21.48 1.67 -0.14
CA ILE A 134 21.84 0.59 -1.06
C ILE A 134 23.28 0.15 -0.80
N LEU A 135 23.42 -1.01 -0.16
CA LEU A 135 24.73 -1.62 0.11
C LEU A 135 25.21 -2.43 -1.10
N TRP A 136 26.20 -1.91 -1.83
CA TRP A 136 26.80 -2.63 -2.95
C TRP A 136 27.63 -3.82 -2.47
N GLY A 137 27.49 -4.98 -3.13
CA GLY A 137 28.24 -6.18 -2.75
C GLY A 137 27.78 -6.81 -1.44
N HIS A 138 26.55 -6.55 -1.01
CA HIS A 138 25.97 -7.19 0.17
C HIS A 138 24.88 -8.19 -0.21
N ARG A 139 24.65 -9.16 0.67
CA ARG A 139 23.53 -10.11 0.57
C ARG A 139 22.86 -10.24 1.93
N PHE A 140 21.53 -10.35 1.96
CA PHE A 140 20.79 -10.67 3.18
C PHE A 140 21.23 -12.00 3.78
N ARG A 141 21.37 -12.03 5.10
CA ARG A 141 21.69 -13.25 5.84
C ARG A 141 20.52 -14.24 5.77
N THR A 142 20.82 -15.52 5.70
CA THR A 142 19.78 -16.57 5.75
C THR A 142 19.13 -16.57 7.14
N ILE A 143 17.81 -16.35 7.18
CA ILE A 143 17.02 -16.29 8.43
C ILE A 143 16.29 -17.60 8.76
N LEU A 144 16.31 -18.57 7.83
CA LEU A 144 15.66 -19.86 8.01
C LEU A 144 16.61 -20.81 8.73
N GLU A 145 16.25 -21.20 9.95
CA GLU A 145 16.97 -22.19 10.73
C GLU A 145 16.14 -23.47 10.81
N SER A 146 16.77 -24.61 10.53
CA SER A 146 16.11 -25.92 10.63
C SER A 146 16.34 -26.47 12.02
N ASP A 147 15.26 -26.62 12.79
CA ASP A 147 15.28 -27.35 14.05
C ASP A 147 14.69 -28.76 13.84
N SER A 148 14.94 -29.65 14.80
CA SER A 148 14.45 -31.03 14.87
C SER A 148 12.92 -31.19 14.73
N SER A 149 12.14 -30.14 15.01
CA SER A 149 10.67 -30.13 14.93
C SER A 149 10.08 -29.27 13.80
N GLY A 150 10.91 -28.63 12.97
CA GLY A 150 10.41 -27.79 11.86
C GLY A 150 11.35 -26.64 11.48
N PHE A 151 10.82 -25.70 10.68
CA PHE A 151 11.52 -24.48 10.29
C PHE A 151 11.17 -23.35 11.24
N VAL A 152 12.19 -22.72 11.82
CA VAL A 152 12.04 -21.52 12.64
C VAL A 152 12.65 -20.36 11.88
N VAL A 153 11.91 -19.26 11.83
CA VAL A 153 12.36 -18.01 11.21
C VAL A 153 12.91 -17.11 12.32
N ASP A 154 14.20 -16.83 12.28
CA ASP A 154 14.85 -15.92 13.22
C ASP A 154 14.76 -14.48 12.70
N TYR A 155 13.74 -13.75 13.14
CA TYR A 155 13.52 -12.35 12.75
C TYR A 155 14.58 -11.39 13.29
N SER A 156 15.43 -11.80 14.25
CA SER A 156 16.52 -10.93 14.71
C SER A 156 17.56 -10.68 13.62
N LYS A 157 17.70 -11.62 12.69
CA LYS A 157 18.63 -11.56 11.55
C LYS A 157 18.00 -10.95 10.29
N PHE A 158 16.78 -10.41 10.38
CA PHE A 158 16.01 -9.96 9.22
C PHE A 158 16.71 -8.82 8.45
N ASP A 159 17.26 -7.85 9.17
CA ASP A 159 17.97 -6.71 8.58
C ASP A 159 19.48 -6.96 8.43
N GLU A 160 19.99 -8.11 8.87
CA GLU A 160 21.41 -8.42 8.81
C GLU A 160 21.86 -8.72 7.37
N THR A 161 22.99 -8.14 6.97
CA THR A 161 23.61 -8.40 5.68
C THR A 161 25.06 -8.88 5.84
N GLU A 162 25.51 -9.69 4.89
CA GLU A 162 26.87 -10.17 4.77
C GLU A 162 27.53 -9.52 3.54
N SER A 163 28.75 -9.02 3.72
CA SER A 163 29.56 -8.48 2.62
C SER A 163 30.11 -9.61 1.74
N LEU A 164 30.04 -9.42 0.43
CA LEU A 164 30.54 -10.32 -0.59
C LEU A 164 31.55 -9.58 -1.47
N ASP A 165 32.54 -10.33 -1.94
CA ASP A 165 33.46 -9.84 -2.96
C ASP A 165 32.69 -9.72 -4.29
N MET A 166 32.46 -8.47 -4.71
CA MET A 166 31.74 -8.12 -5.92
C MET A 166 32.54 -7.10 -6.72
N PRO A 167 32.58 -7.22 -8.06
CA PRO A 167 33.31 -6.29 -8.89
C PRO A 167 32.73 -4.87 -8.77
N LEU A 168 33.62 -3.89 -8.70
CA LEU A 168 33.25 -2.48 -8.56
C LEU A 168 32.94 -1.80 -9.90
N CYS A 169 32.23 -2.50 -10.79
CA CYS A 169 31.92 -2.03 -12.14
C CYS A 169 30.42 -2.11 -12.43
N SER A 170 29.98 -1.40 -13.47
CA SER A 170 28.56 -1.41 -13.87
C SER A 170 28.16 -2.74 -14.49
N ALA A 171 26.87 -3.06 -14.46
CA ALA A 171 26.34 -4.28 -15.07
C ALA A 171 26.68 -4.37 -16.57
N LYS A 172 26.69 -3.22 -17.28
CA LYS A 172 27.14 -3.11 -18.67
C LYS A 172 28.59 -3.55 -18.88
N GLN A 173 29.50 -3.07 -18.03
CA GLN A 173 30.92 -3.45 -18.12
C GLN A 173 31.12 -4.94 -17.79
N LEU A 174 30.40 -5.44 -16.79
CA LEU A 174 30.43 -6.85 -16.41
C LEU A 174 29.97 -7.75 -17.56
N GLU A 175 28.85 -7.44 -18.21
CA GLU A 175 28.31 -8.22 -19.34
C GLU A 175 29.24 -8.19 -20.57
N LEU A 176 29.89 -7.05 -20.83
CA LEU A 176 30.87 -6.91 -21.92
C LEU A 176 32.13 -7.73 -21.68
N ASN A 177 32.58 -7.82 -20.42
CA ASN A 177 33.75 -8.61 -20.03
C ASN A 177 33.48 -10.13 -19.95
N ILE A 178 32.21 -10.55 -19.82
CA ILE A 178 31.81 -11.97 -19.80
C ILE A 178 31.70 -12.58 -21.20
N LYS A 179 31.63 -11.77 -22.27
CA LYS A 179 31.72 -12.32 -23.63
C LYS A 179 33.15 -12.83 -23.89
N PRO A 180 33.35 -14.11 -24.25
CA PRO A 180 34.69 -14.61 -24.53
C PRO A 180 35.30 -13.80 -25.67
N ASN A 181 36.37 -13.08 -25.37
CA ASN A 181 37.11 -12.31 -26.35
C ASN A 181 37.86 -13.29 -27.27
N SER A 182 37.53 -13.31 -28.56
CA SER A 182 38.27 -14.05 -29.58
C SER A 182 39.65 -13.46 -29.86
N ASP A 183 39.93 -12.25 -29.36
CA ASP A 183 41.19 -11.56 -29.60
C ASP A 183 41.83 -11.14 -28.28
N GLY A 184 42.95 -11.80 -27.95
CA GLY A 184 43.71 -11.58 -26.73
C GLY A 184 44.36 -10.19 -26.66
N ASN A 185 43.61 -9.19 -26.22
CA ASN A 185 44.18 -7.96 -25.71
C ASN A 185 43.41 -7.48 -24.47
N THR A 186 44.03 -7.73 -23.32
CA THR A 186 43.67 -7.24 -21.98
C THR A 186 43.77 -5.74 -21.94
N ASN A 187 42.73 -5.04 -21.43
CA ASN A 187 42.87 -3.87 -20.58
C ASN A 187 41.58 -3.65 -19.75
N GLU A 188 41.79 -3.47 -18.44
CA GLU A 188 40.83 -3.11 -17.39
C GLU A 188 39.79 -4.18 -17.01
N THR A 189 40.31 -5.24 -16.38
CA THR A 189 39.51 -6.14 -15.53
C THR A 189 38.90 -5.36 -14.37
N CYS A 190 37.62 -5.57 -14.05
CA CYS A 190 37.03 -5.15 -12.79
C CYS A 190 37.82 -5.86 -11.66
N LEU A 191 38.84 -5.19 -11.13
CA LEU A 191 39.73 -5.72 -10.11
C LEU A 191 38.97 -5.77 -8.78
N SER A 192 38.86 -6.96 -8.18
CA SER A 192 38.71 -7.08 -6.73
C SER A 192 39.98 -6.53 -6.11
N GLU A 193 39.90 -5.34 -5.49
CA GLU A 193 40.94 -4.91 -4.57
C GLU A 193 40.89 -5.81 -3.33
N LYS A 194 42.08 -6.29 -2.96
CA LYS A 194 42.37 -7.24 -1.87
C LYS A 194 41.87 -6.81 -0.49
#